data_AF-A0A5M3Q4X0-F1
#
_entry.id   AF-A0A5M3Q4X0-F1
#
_cell.length_a   1.000
_cell.length_b   1.000
_cell.length_c   1.000
_cell.angle_alpha   90.00
_cell.angle_beta   90.00
_cell.angle_gamma   90.00
#
_symmetry.space_group_name_H-M   'P 1'
#
loop_
_entity.id
_entity.type
_entity.pdbx_description
1 polymer ?
#
loop_
_entity_poly.entity_id
_entity_poly.type
_entity_poly.pdbx_seq_one_letter_code
_entity_poly.pdbx_strand_id
1 'polypeptide(L)'
;MNVSEIPGRDIVIGLIVGLATAALIYFLVQWQSPDPQIYKDAKSSAEAVDIKSDEALEKAAFDKVRIVEPQLTLNQVRASDLYPGLVEVYHDGKLRYVLGDLVIRGELIDIETGENLTQKTVKALRALQGTSGGDSSSVATAQPSERPKVAQQSPAPVQQTAPSSSGSESSTGLLQQDTQRLNVALAILANDIIPDEMTVVYPAQGEETHQLTVFSDITCPVCKRNHEDYDDFQAQGVTIRAALFPRRGMEAPEAEVMSKVLCAPTMEERRTLLDRAYTGDSLADAPMCENDYLQNIRDIAVAQENGLAVTSTPTLMAANGLRVDGYPRENPVSTIMRMLEARGSVRN
;
A
#
# COMPACT_ATOMS: atom_id res chain seq x y z
N MET A 1 82.94 -50.62 -9.96
CA MET A 1 83.07 -50.54 -11.43
C MET A 1 82.31 -49.30 -11.86
N ASN A 2 83.01 -48.36 -12.50
CA ASN A 2 82.47 -47.10 -13.02
C ASN A 2 81.21 -47.30 -13.87
N VAL A 3 80.23 -46.39 -13.76
CA VAL A 3 79.69 -45.66 -14.92
C VAL A 3 79.21 -44.27 -14.45
N SER A 4 79.56 -43.30 -15.28
CA SER A 4 79.36 -41.86 -15.34
C SER A 4 77.92 -41.32 -15.21
N GLU A 5 77.85 -40.07 -14.71
CA GLU A 5 76.74 -39.12 -14.86
C GLU A 5 76.41 -38.81 -16.33
N ILE A 6 75.11 -38.60 -16.64
CA ILE A 6 74.62 -37.76 -17.74
C ILE A 6 73.42 -36.92 -17.23
N PRO A 7 73.34 -35.61 -17.53
CA PRO A 7 72.47 -34.62 -16.90
C PRO A 7 71.16 -34.39 -17.67
N GLY A 8 70.17 -33.73 -17.04
CA GLY A 8 69.05 -33.15 -17.79
C GLY A 8 67.66 -33.20 -17.15
N ARG A 9 67.53 -32.90 -15.86
CA ARG A 9 66.20 -32.87 -15.21
C ARG A 9 65.90 -31.65 -14.33
N ASP A 10 66.56 -30.53 -14.58
CA ASP A 10 66.32 -29.29 -13.82
C ASP A 10 65.80 -28.12 -14.67
N ILE A 11 65.72 -28.25 -16.00
CA ILE A 11 65.30 -27.14 -16.88
C ILE A 11 63.77 -27.13 -17.13
N VAL A 12 63.08 -28.27 -16.99
CA VAL A 12 61.65 -28.35 -17.31
C VAL A 12 60.75 -27.85 -16.16
N ILE A 13 61.24 -27.88 -14.91
CA ILE A 13 60.46 -27.43 -13.74
C ILE A 13 60.55 -25.90 -13.56
N GLY A 14 61.67 -25.27 -13.96
CA GLY A 14 61.84 -23.82 -13.88
C GLY A 14 60.95 -23.01 -14.84
N LEU A 15 60.59 -23.59 -16.00
CA LEU A 15 59.84 -22.89 -17.04
C LEU A 15 58.32 -22.87 -16.79
N ILE A 16 57.79 -23.85 -16.05
CA ILE A 16 56.36 -23.92 -15.69
C ILE A 16 56.03 -22.99 -14.51
N VAL A 17 56.97 -22.80 -13.57
CA VAL A 17 56.78 -21.90 -12.42
C VAL A 17 56.96 -20.41 -12.80
N GLY A 18 57.79 -20.11 -13.80
CA GLY A 18 57.99 -18.73 -14.29
C GLY A 18 56.81 -18.15 -15.07
N LEU A 19 56.07 -18.96 -15.83
CA LEU A 19 54.90 -18.49 -16.60
C LEU A 19 53.66 -18.29 -15.72
N ALA A 20 53.51 -19.08 -14.65
CA ALA A 20 52.40 -18.92 -13.71
C ALA A 20 52.52 -17.66 -12.83
N THR A 21 53.75 -17.26 -12.50
CA THR A 21 54.02 -16.04 -11.70
C THR A 21 53.95 -14.77 -12.53
N ALA A 22 54.38 -14.79 -13.80
CA ALA A 22 54.21 -13.66 -14.71
C ALA A 22 52.74 -13.40 -15.08
N ALA A 23 51.93 -14.46 -15.24
CA ALA A 23 50.48 -14.31 -15.50
C ALA A 23 49.72 -13.75 -14.29
N LEU A 24 50.08 -14.13 -13.06
CA LEU A 24 49.46 -13.59 -11.84
C LEU A 24 49.82 -12.11 -11.62
N ILE A 25 51.06 -11.72 -11.93
CA ILE A 25 51.50 -10.33 -11.83
C ILE A 25 50.89 -9.48 -12.94
N TYR A 26 50.73 -10.02 -14.16
CA TYR A 26 50.04 -9.31 -15.24
C TYR A 26 48.54 -9.11 -14.94
N PHE A 27 47.89 -10.09 -14.29
CA PHE A 27 46.50 -10.00 -13.86
C PHE A 27 46.29 -9.03 -12.67
N LEU A 28 47.29 -8.88 -11.79
CA LEU A 28 47.28 -7.89 -10.70
C LEU A 28 47.61 -6.46 -11.18
N VAL A 29 48.38 -6.31 -12.26
CA VAL A 29 48.75 -4.99 -12.82
C VAL A 29 47.70 -4.44 -13.81
N GLN A 30 46.81 -5.29 -14.34
CA GLN A 30 45.67 -4.86 -15.16
C GLN A 30 44.36 -4.70 -14.36
N TRP A 31 44.38 -4.89 -13.04
CA TRP A 31 43.32 -4.42 -12.15
C TRP A 31 43.51 -2.92 -11.87
N GLN A 32 43.54 -2.16 -12.97
CA GLN A 32 43.40 -0.71 -12.97
C GLN A 32 42.05 -0.42 -12.32
N SER A 33 42.07 0.32 -11.22
CA SER A 33 40.89 0.79 -10.51
C SER A 33 39.85 1.32 -11.51
N PRO A 34 38.55 0.99 -11.37
CA PRO A 34 37.53 1.47 -12.28
C PRO A 34 37.64 2.99 -12.43
N ASP A 35 37.70 3.46 -13.68
CA ASP A 35 37.87 4.87 -14.03
C ASP A 35 36.89 5.75 -13.22
N PRO A 36 37.36 6.77 -12.48
CA PRO A 36 36.49 7.67 -11.73
C PRO A 36 35.42 8.36 -12.57
N GLN A 37 35.58 8.40 -13.90
CA GLN A 37 34.56 8.90 -14.83
C GLN A 37 33.34 7.97 -14.93
N ILE A 38 33.49 6.65 -14.76
CA ILE A 38 32.35 5.71 -14.74
C ILE A 38 31.38 6.07 -13.60
N TYR A 39 31.90 6.52 -12.45
CA TYR A 39 31.07 6.98 -11.32
C TYR A 39 30.43 8.35 -11.55
N LYS A 40 31.06 9.23 -12.35
CA LYS A 40 30.47 10.53 -12.72
C LYS A 40 29.40 10.37 -13.79
N ASP A 41 29.62 9.46 -14.74
CA ASP A 41 28.66 9.14 -15.78
C ASP A 41 27.44 8.42 -15.21
N ALA A 42 27.64 7.48 -14.26
CA ALA A 42 26.55 6.85 -13.51
C ALA A 42 25.74 7.84 -12.64
N LYS A 43 26.40 8.88 -12.10
CA LYS A 43 25.73 9.95 -11.36
C LYS A 43 24.95 10.89 -12.29
N SER A 44 25.47 11.16 -13.49
CA SER A 44 24.77 11.96 -14.51
C SER A 44 23.62 11.20 -15.18
N SER A 45 23.70 9.87 -15.27
CA SER A 45 22.62 9.02 -15.77
C SER A 45 21.56 8.73 -14.71
N ALA A 46 21.90 8.81 -13.42
CA ALA A 46 20.93 8.73 -12.31
C ALA A 46 20.09 10.01 -12.16
N GLU A 47 20.54 11.14 -12.71
CA GLU A 47 19.76 12.40 -12.74
C GLU A 47 18.76 12.48 -13.91
N ALA A 48 18.76 11.49 -14.82
CA ALA A 48 17.70 11.31 -15.80
C ALA A 48 16.65 10.33 -15.23
N VAL A 49 15.79 10.84 -14.35
CA VAL A 49 14.67 10.10 -13.74
C VAL A 49 13.69 9.69 -14.85
N ASP A 50 13.81 8.45 -15.31
CA ASP A 50 12.79 7.81 -16.14
C ASP A 50 11.71 7.25 -15.21
N ILE A 51 10.68 8.06 -14.94
CA ILE A 51 9.56 7.71 -14.06
C ILE A 51 8.93 6.35 -14.45
N LYS A 52 9.04 5.94 -15.72
CA LYS A 52 8.54 4.65 -16.20
C LYS A 52 9.40 3.45 -15.79
N SER A 53 10.71 3.64 -15.57
CA SER A 53 11.59 2.55 -15.13
C SER A 53 11.41 2.25 -13.66
N ASP A 54 11.16 3.27 -12.84
CA ASP A 54 11.01 3.12 -11.39
C ASP A 54 9.69 2.44 -11.04
N GLU A 55 8.59 2.79 -11.71
CA GLU A 55 7.29 2.14 -11.51
C GLU A 55 7.33 0.64 -11.88
N ALA A 56 8.01 0.30 -12.99
CA ALA A 56 8.20 -1.09 -13.39
C ALA A 56 9.11 -1.86 -12.41
N LEU A 57 10.13 -1.19 -11.86
CA LEU A 57 11.04 -1.75 -10.88
C LEU A 57 10.35 -1.97 -9.53
N GLU A 58 9.55 -1.01 -9.08
CA GLU A 58 8.75 -1.06 -7.85
C GLU A 58 7.72 -2.19 -7.91
N LYS A 59 7.01 -2.32 -9.04
CA LYS A 59 6.07 -3.43 -9.27
C LYS A 59 6.78 -4.79 -9.22
N ALA A 60 7.88 -4.94 -9.95
CA ALA A 60 8.64 -6.18 -9.98
C ALA A 60 9.23 -6.54 -8.60
N ALA A 61 9.62 -5.54 -7.82
CA ALA A 61 10.11 -5.73 -6.45
C ALA A 61 9.01 -6.19 -5.50
N PHE A 62 7.81 -5.62 -5.63
CA PHE A 62 6.66 -6.02 -4.84
C PHE A 62 6.28 -7.49 -5.07
N ASP A 63 6.20 -7.92 -6.34
CA ASP A 63 5.87 -9.30 -6.70
C ASP A 63 6.86 -10.30 -6.06
N LYS A 64 8.15 -9.95 -6.04
CA LYS A 64 9.21 -10.78 -5.46
C LYS A 64 9.13 -10.86 -3.93
N VAL A 65 8.75 -9.79 -3.26
CA VAL A 65 8.59 -9.80 -1.79
C VAL A 65 7.40 -10.66 -1.38
N ARG A 66 6.29 -10.64 -2.12
CA ARG A 66 5.13 -11.52 -1.88
C ARG A 66 5.46 -13.01 -1.98
N ILE A 67 6.46 -13.40 -2.77
CA ILE A 67 6.92 -14.81 -2.81
C ILE A 67 7.52 -15.22 -1.46
N VAL A 68 8.23 -14.32 -0.77
CA VAL A 68 8.95 -14.60 0.47
C VAL A 68 8.09 -14.31 1.72
N GLU A 69 7.25 -13.29 1.65
CA GLU A 69 6.38 -12.82 2.73
C GLU A 69 4.97 -12.54 2.15
N PRO A 70 4.17 -13.60 1.90
CA PRO A 70 2.90 -13.52 1.17
C PRO A 70 1.82 -12.69 1.87
N GLN A 71 2.00 -12.42 3.16
CA GLN A 71 1.14 -11.54 3.96
C GLN A 71 1.35 -10.03 3.71
N LEU A 72 2.30 -9.61 2.85
CA LEU A 72 2.50 -8.17 2.58
C LEU A 72 1.33 -7.56 1.80
N THR A 73 0.72 -6.54 2.41
CA THR A 73 -0.10 -5.52 1.74
C THR A 73 0.72 -4.25 1.50
N LEU A 74 0.46 -3.56 0.40
CA LEU A 74 1.25 -2.42 -0.09
C LEU A 74 1.03 -1.19 0.80
N ASN A 75 1.95 -0.92 1.73
CA ASN A 75 1.90 0.32 2.52
C ASN A 75 2.80 1.41 1.92
N GLN A 76 3.99 1.04 1.43
CA GLN A 76 4.87 1.93 0.67
C GLN A 76 5.93 1.11 -0.07
N VAL A 77 5.98 1.22 -1.40
CA VAL A 77 7.06 0.68 -2.24
C VAL A 77 7.70 1.86 -2.94
N ARG A 78 9.03 1.94 -2.89
CA ARG A 78 9.76 3.04 -3.50
C ARG A 78 11.13 2.59 -3.96
N ALA A 79 11.56 3.04 -5.13
CA ALA A 79 12.98 3.00 -5.49
C ALA A 79 13.85 3.66 -4.40
N SER A 80 14.98 3.02 -4.05
CA SER A 80 15.89 3.52 -3.03
C SER A 80 16.97 4.40 -3.65
N ASP A 81 17.18 5.58 -3.08
CA ASP A 81 18.33 6.43 -3.43
C ASP A 81 19.67 5.86 -2.94
N LEU A 82 19.66 4.79 -2.15
CA LEU A 82 20.85 4.21 -1.53
C LEU A 82 21.72 3.44 -2.52
N TYR A 83 21.09 2.76 -3.48
CA TYR A 83 21.81 1.99 -4.49
C TYR A 83 20.96 1.79 -5.76
N PRO A 84 21.52 1.96 -6.97
CA PRO A 84 20.77 1.76 -8.20
C PRO A 84 20.10 0.37 -8.28
N GLY A 85 18.80 0.33 -8.54
CA GLY A 85 18.03 -0.91 -8.64
C GLY A 85 17.62 -1.53 -7.30
N LEU A 86 17.95 -0.90 -6.17
CA LEU A 86 17.46 -1.28 -4.86
C LEU A 86 16.06 -0.67 -4.65
N VAL A 87 15.10 -1.48 -4.22
CA VAL A 87 13.75 -1.04 -3.90
C VAL A 87 13.49 -1.25 -2.41
N GLU A 88 12.90 -0.25 -1.77
CA GLU A 88 12.46 -0.28 -0.37
C GLU A 88 10.97 -0.62 -0.31
N VAL A 89 10.65 -1.69 0.40
CA VAL A 89 9.27 -2.16 0.59
C VAL A 89 8.96 -2.08 2.08
N TYR A 90 8.13 -1.13 2.48
CA TYR A 90 7.71 -0.95 3.87
C TYR A 90 6.36 -1.62 4.13
N HIS A 91 6.31 -2.43 5.18
CA HIS A 91 5.10 -3.13 5.62
C HIS A 91 5.20 -3.49 7.11
N ASP A 92 4.10 -3.34 7.87
CA ASP A 92 4.00 -3.69 9.29
C ASP A 92 5.14 -3.13 10.16
N GLY A 93 5.53 -1.88 9.93
CA GLY A 93 6.61 -1.24 10.69
C GLY A 93 8.00 -1.75 10.36
N LYS A 94 8.15 -2.58 9.32
CA LYS A 94 9.39 -3.20 8.87
C LYS A 94 9.69 -2.79 7.44
N LEU A 95 10.96 -2.48 7.17
CA LEU A 95 11.45 -2.24 5.83
C LEU A 95 12.09 -3.51 5.29
N ARG A 96 11.82 -3.83 4.03
CA ARG A 96 12.50 -4.87 3.25
C ARG A 96 13.16 -4.22 2.05
N TYR A 97 14.24 -4.86 1.60
CA TYR A 97 14.96 -4.40 0.44
C TYR A 97 14.94 -5.47 -0.64
N VAL A 98 14.71 -5.04 -1.87
CA VAL A 98 14.73 -5.92 -3.05
C VAL A 98 15.80 -5.43 -3.99
N LEU A 99 16.68 -6.33 -4.42
CA LEU A 99 17.72 -6.03 -5.40
C LEU A 99 17.77 -7.16 -6.41
N GLY A 100 17.35 -6.89 -7.64
CA GLY A 100 17.20 -7.93 -8.66
C GLY A 100 16.26 -9.03 -8.17
N ASP A 101 16.77 -10.26 -8.03
CA ASP A 101 16.00 -11.44 -7.56
C ASP A 101 16.20 -11.76 -6.07
N LEU A 102 16.77 -10.83 -5.31
CA LEU A 102 17.10 -11.04 -3.90
C LEU A 102 16.21 -10.18 -3.00
N VAL A 103 15.67 -10.80 -1.96
CA VAL A 103 15.04 -10.10 -0.82
C VAL A 103 16.00 -10.11 0.35
N ILE A 104 16.37 -8.93 0.82
CA ILE A 104 17.29 -8.75 1.94
C ILE A 104 16.47 -8.53 3.20
N ARG A 105 16.70 -9.41 4.19
CA ARG A 105 16.11 -9.31 5.53
C ARG A 105 17.16 -8.80 6.49
N GLY A 106 16.89 -7.64 7.10
CA GLY A 106 17.80 -7.05 8.08
C GLY A 106 17.89 -5.53 7.94
N GLU A 107 18.90 -4.98 8.59
CA GLU A 107 19.18 -3.54 8.59
C GLU A 107 20.37 -3.24 7.67
N LEU A 108 20.26 -2.15 6.91
CA LEU A 108 21.37 -1.56 6.17
C LEU A 108 22.08 -0.57 7.10
N ILE A 109 23.38 -0.83 7.31
CA ILE A 109 24.26 0.02 8.12
C ILE A 109 25.31 0.60 7.18
N ASP A 110 25.42 1.92 7.17
CA ASP A 110 26.51 2.63 6.50
C ASP A 110 27.82 2.32 7.25
N ILE A 111 28.80 1.75 6.56
CA ILE A 111 30.04 1.25 7.19
C ILE A 111 31.01 2.39 7.52
N GLU A 112 30.95 3.51 6.80
CA GLU A 112 31.85 4.64 7.02
C GLU A 112 31.42 5.46 8.24
N THR A 113 30.12 5.65 8.42
CA THR A 113 29.53 6.46 9.48
C THR A 113 28.99 5.64 10.65
N GLY A 114 28.72 4.34 10.44
CA GLY A 114 28.01 3.48 11.38
C GLY A 114 26.50 3.76 11.48
N GLU A 115 25.94 4.62 10.61
CA GLU A 115 24.53 5.00 10.66
C GLU A 115 23.62 3.84 10.20
N ASN A 116 22.58 3.56 10.98
CA ASN A 116 21.56 2.59 10.60
C ASN A 116 20.52 3.23 9.69
N LEU A 117 20.72 3.07 8.38
CA LEU A 117 19.90 3.66 7.34
C LEU A 117 18.47 3.10 7.37
N THR A 118 18.30 1.82 7.70
CA THR A 118 16.98 1.21 7.86
C THR A 118 16.19 1.88 8.97
N GLN A 119 16.78 2.04 10.15
CA GLN A 119 16.11 2.70 11.28
C GLN A 119 15.83 4.17 11.00
N LYS A 120 16.72 4.86 10.27
CA LYS A 120 16.50 6.24 9.82
C LYS A 120 15.27 6.34 8.92
N THR A 121 15.19 5.51 7.88
CA THR A 121 14.04 5.49 6.96
C THR A 121 12.78 5.05 7.70
N VAL A 122 12.81 3.96 8.46
CA VAL A 122 11.65 3.51 9.26
C VAL A 122 11.20 4.59 10.24
N LYS A 123 12.10 5.32 10.90
CA LYS A 123 11.77 6.44 11.78
C LYS A 123 11.15 7.60 11.01
N ALA A 124 11.66 7.93 9.82
CA ALA A 124 11.08 8.96 8.97
C ALA A 124 9.68 8.56 8.50
N LEU A 125 9.50 7.32 8.04
CA LEU A 125 8.21 6.76 7.65
C LEU A 125 7.23 6.73 8.82
N ARG A 126 7.68 6.31 10.01
CA ARG A 126 6.88 6.36 11.24
C ARG A 126 6.56 7.78 11.70
N ALA A 127 7.46 8.74 11.50
CA ALA A 127 7.20 10.14 11.83
C ALA A 127 6.19 10.78 10.88
N LEU A 128 6.20 10.40 9.61
CA LEU A 128 5.15 10.73 8.64
C LEU A 128 3.79 10.11 9.04
N GLN A 129 3.82 8.90 9.64
CA GLN A 129 2.64 8.21 10.17
C GLN A 129 2.24 8.67 11.60
N GLY A 130 3.12 9.37 12.33
CA GLY A 130 3.06 9.55 13.79
C GLY A 130 2.99 11.00 14.27
N THR A 131 2.59 11.95 13.42
CA THR A 131 2.18 13.31 13.88
C THR A 131 0.72 13.37 14.33
N SER A 132 0.11 12.20 14.57
CA SER A 132 -1.08 12.00 15.39
C SER A 132 -0.81 10.94 16.46
N GLY A 133 -0.74 11.36 17.72
CA GLY A 133 -0.77 10.46 18.89
C GLY A 133 0.53 10.37 19.68
N GLY A 134 0.71 11.30 20.61
CA GLY A 134 1.78 11.25 21.62
C GLY A 134 1.55 10.18 22.70
N ASP A 135 2.65 9.51 23.00
CA ASP A 135 3.09 8.90 24.27
C ASP A 135 2.06 8.52 25.34
N SER A 136 1.96 7.21 25.59
CA SER A 136 2.02 6.71 26.97
C SER A 136 2.40 5.23 26.99
N SER A 137 3.58 4.91 27.54
CA SER A 137 3.67 4.02 28.71
C SER A 137 5.08 3.96 29.29
N SER A 138 5.10 4.35 30.57
CA SER A 138 6.16 4.37 31.57
C SER A 138 6.72 2.99 31.95
N VAL A 139 7.98 2.95 32.40
CA VAL A 139 8.38 2.19 33.61
C VAL A 139 9.57 2.91 34.29
N ALA A 140 9.34 3.44 35.50
CA ALA A 140 10.37 3.51 36.53
C ALA A 140 9.72 3.61 37.93
N THR A 141 10.11 2.65 38.76
CA THR A 141 9.64 2.28 40.10
C THR A 141 10.16 3.25 41.18
N ALA A 142 9.32 3.63 42.15
CA ALA A 142 9.65 3.72 43.59
C ALA A 142 8.48 4.26 44.45
N GLN A 143 8.23 3.60 45.57
CA GLN A 143 7.50 4.05 46.77
C GLN A 143 8.52 4.17 47.93
N PRO A 144 8.19 4.59 49.19
CA PRO A 144 7.03 5.33 49.74
C PRO A 144 7.38 6.42 50.80
N SER A 145 6.37 7.17 51.27
CA SER A 145 6.16 7.80 52.62
C SER A 145 5.32 9.07 52.43
N GLU A 146 4.42 9.58 53.27
CA GLU A 146 3.77 9.28 54.55
C GLU A 146 2.60 10.32 54.62
N ARG A 147 1.59 10.07 55.44
CA ARG A 147 0.39 10.92 55.62
C ARG A 147 0.59 11.82 56.86
N PRO A 148 0.00 13.03 56.92
CA PRO A 148 -1.10 13.21 57.88
C PRO A 148 -2.24 14.16 57.44
N LYS A 149 -3.39 13.99 58.11
CA LYS A 149 -4.68 14.73 58.01
C LYS A 149 -4.66 16.07 58.76
N VAL A 150 -5.43 17.07 58.32
CA VAL A 150 -6.25 18.06 59.12
C VAL A 150 -7.25 18.74 58.15
N ALA A 151 -8.57 18.51 58.20
CA ALA A 151 -9.65 19.20 58.93
C ALA A 151 -9.99 20.66 58.51
N GLN A 152 -11.15 20.77 57.84
CA GLN A 152 -12.22 21.80 57.83
C GLN A 152 -11.95 23.20 58.41
N GLN A 153 -12.32 24.25 57.65
CA GLN A 153 -13.31 25.28 58.03
C GLN A 153 -13.61 26.26 56.89
N SER A 154 -14.87 26.65 56.76
CA SER A 154 -15.41 27.77 55.94
C SER A 154 -15.85 28.88 56.92
N PRO A 155 -15.96 30.17 56.53
CA PRO A 155 -17.16 30.66 55.81
C PRO A 155 -16.96 31.86 54.83
N ALA A 156 -18.03 32.14 54.08
CA ALA A 156 -18.30 33.16 53.04
C ALA A 156 -18.26 34.64 53.55
N PRO A 157 -18.62 35.71 52.78
CA PRO A 157 -19.15 35.80 51.39
C PRO A 157 -18.56 36.95 50.51
N VAL A 158 -19.01 37.06 49.24
CA VAL A 158 -19.45 38.31 48.53
C VAL A 158 -19.22 38.23 47.00
N GLN A 159 -20.36 38.26 46.29
CA GLN A 159 -20.68 38.84 44.97
C GLN A 159 -19.86 38.54 43.69
N GLN A 160 -20.68 38.35 42.63
CA GLN A 160 -20.56 38.83 41.25
C GLN A 160 -20.16 37.86 40.13
N THR A 161 -21.00 37.96 39.08
CA THR A 161 -20.75 37.74 37.64
C THR A 161 -20.89 36.33 37.05
N ALA A 162 -21.57 36.32 35.90
CA ALA A 162 -21.92 35.19 35.06
C ALA A 162 -20.69 34.43 34.54
N PRO A 163 -20.78 33.12 34.27
CA PRO A 163 -19.80 32.45 33.42
C PRO A 163 -20.24 32.52 31.96
N SER A 164 -19.42 33.24 31.20
CA SER A 164 -19.20 33.10 29.78
C SER A 164 -19.06 31.63 29.36
N SER A 165 -19.83 31.24 28.35
CA SER A 165 -19.57 30.06 27.53
C SER A 165 -18.30 30.27 26.71
N SER A 166 -17.25 29.50 26.98
CA SER A 166 -16.09 29.43 26.08
C SER A 166 -15.44 28.05 26.14
N GLY A 167 -15.44 27.36 25.00
CA GLY A 167 -14.38 26.44 24.62
C GLY A 167 -14.71 24.95 24.68
N SER A 168 -15.46 24.42 23.71
CA SER A 168 -15.38 22.99 23.35
C SER A 168 -15.41 22.72 21.83
N GLU A 169 -15.24 23.72 20.98
CA GLU A 169 -15.40 23.55 19.51
C GLU A 169 -14.12 23.10 18.79
N SER A 170 -12.94 23.16 19.44
CA SER A 170 -11.67 22.95 18.74
C SER A 170 -11.28 21.48 18.52
N SER A 171 -11.57 20.58 19.46
CA SER A 171 -11.16 19.17 19.33
C SER A 171 -12.01 18.40 18.33
N THR A 172 -13.29 18.73 18.21
CA THR A 172 -14.20 18.12 17.24
C THR A 172 -13.85 18.53 15.80
N GLY A 173 -13.45 19.79 15.59
CA GLY A 173 -13.03 20.28 14.27
C GLY A 173 -11.75 19.63 13.74
N LEU A 174 -10.73 19.46 14.60
CA LEU A 174 -9.49 18.76 14.26
C LEU A 174 -9.74 17.28 13.94
N LEU A 175 -10.50 16.57 14.79
CA LEU A 175 -10.86 15.16 14.53
C LEU A 175 -11.67 14.98 13.25
N GLN A 176 -12.56 15.92 12.93
CA GLN A 176 -13.36 15.89 11.71
C GLN A 176 -12.51 16.17 10.46
N GLN A 177 -11.54 17.08 10.58
CA GLN A 177 -10.59 17.39 9.51
C GLN A 177 -9.61 16.23 9.26
N ASP A 178 -9.13 15.56 10.32
CA ASP A 178 -8.24 14.39 10.22
C ASP A 178 -8.97 13.18 9.64
N THR A 179 -10.22 12.94 10.06
CA THR A 179 -11.09 11.91 9.48
C THR A 179 -11.35 12.17 7.99
N GLN A 180 -11.56 13.43 7.61
CA GLN A 180 -11.77 13.80 6.21
C GLN A 180 -10.51 13.58 5.35
N ARG A 181 -9.32 13.89 5.87
CA ARG A 181 -8.04 13.65 5.18
C ARG A 181 -7.75 12.17 5.03
N LEU A 182 -8.00 11.37 6.06
CA LEU A 182 -7.88 9.91 6.01
C LEU A 182 -8.82 9.32 4.96
N ASN A 183 -10.09 9.73 4.97
CA ASN A 183 -11.08 9.25 4.00
C ASN A 183 -10.71 9.57 2.54
N VAL A 184 -10.09 10.72 2.30
CA VAL A 184 -9.55 11.10 0.99
C VAL A 184 -8.42 10.17 0.57
N ALA A 185 -7.44 9.93 1.45
CA ALA A 185 -6.32 9.04 1.16
C ALA A 185 -6.77 7.60 0.87
N LEU A 186 -7.71 7.09 1.68
CA LEU A 186 -8.29 5.76 1.49
C LEU A 186 -9.05 5.63 0.16
N ALA A 187 -9.80 6.66 -0.23
CA ALA A 187 -10.54 6.64 -1.49
C ALA A 187 -9.62 6.63 -2.74
N ILE A 188 -8.49 7.33 -2.68
CA ILE A 188 -7.47 7.27 -3.73
C ILE A 188 -6.90 5.85 -3.79
N LEU A 189 -6.46 5.33 -2.63
CA LEU A 189 -5.84 4.02 -2.52
C LEU A 189 -6.71 2.88 -3.07
N ALA A 190 -8.03 2.96 -2.90
CA ALA A 190 -8.97 1.92 -3.37
C ALA A 190 -8.88 1.63 -4.88
N ASN A 191 -8.56 2.62 -5.72
CA ASN A 191 -8.41 2.41 -7.16
C ASN A 191 -7.07 1.76 -7.52
N ASP A 192 -6.03 1.99 -6.70
CA ASP A 192 -4.68 1.47 -6.94
C ASP A 192 -4.49 0.04 -6.41
N ILE A 193 -5.09 -0.30 -5.26
CA ILE A 193 -4.83 -1.57 -4.56
C ILE A 193 -5.79 -2.70 -4.94
N ILE A 194 -6.98 -2.38 -5.41
CA ILE A 194 -7.94 -3.36 -5.93
C ILE A 194 -7.78 -3.30 -7.43
N PRO A 195 -7.26 -4.33 -8.11
CA PRO A 195 -7.10 -4.29 -9.55
C PRO A 195 -8.39 -4.74 -10.27
N ASP A 196 -8.56 -4.33 -11.52
CA ASP A 196 -9.82 -4.53 -12.27
C ASP A 196 -10.23 -6.00 -12.37
N GLU A 197 -9.26 -6.91 -12.48
CA GLU A 197 -9.49 -8.35 -12.52
C GLU A 197 -10.15 -8.92 -11.27
N MET A 198 -10.11 -8.22 -10.13
CA MET A 198 -10.83 -8.63 -8.91
C MET A 198 -12.27 -8.08 -8.87
N THR A 199 -12.62 -7.13 -9.75
CA THR A 199 -13.90 -6.41 -9.72
C THR A 199 -14.83 -6.79 -10.87
N VAL A 200 -16.04 -6.20 -10.86
CA VAL A 200 -16.92 -6.17 -12.04
C VAL A 200 -16.95 -4.73 -12.57
N VAL A 201 -16.36 -4.52 -13.75
CA VAL A 201 -16.20 -3.20 -14.37
C VAL A 201 -17.32 -2.89 -15.35
N TYR A 202 -18.06 -1.81 -15.09
CA TYR A 202 -19.05 -1.18 -15.95
C TYR A 202 -18.44 0.09 -16.54
N PRO A 203 -17.97 0.05 -17.81
CA PRO A 203 -17.24 1.16 -18.40
C PRO A 203 -18.15 2.36 -18.67
N ALA A 204 -17.59 3.56 -18.57
CA ALA A 204 -18.22 4.79 -19.04
C ALA A 204 -18.74 4.64 -20.49
N GLN A 205 -19.87 5.26 -20.77
CA GLN A 205 -20.36 5.43 -22.14
C GLN A 205 -19.69 6.68 -22.71
N GLY A 206 -18.80 6.50 -23.69
CA GLY A 206 -18.06 7.61 -24.29
C GLY A 206 -16.72 7.86 -23.58
N GLU A 207 -16.39 9.14 -23.35
CA GLU A 207 -15.15 9.52 -22.68
C GLU A 207 -15.25 9.25 -21.17
N GLU A 208 -14.28 8.54 -20.61
CA GLU A 208 -14.17 8.33 -19.17
C GLU A 208 -13.66 9.61 -18.50
N THR A 209 -14.49 10.21 -17.66
CA THR A 209 -14.17 11.41 -16.88
C THR A 209 -13.83 11.06 -15.43
N HIS A 210 -14.44 10.00 -14.91
CA HIS A 210 -14.31 9.56 -13.52
C HIS A 210 -14.31 8.04 -13.40
N GLN A 211 -13.62 7.55 -12.37
CA GLN A 211 -13.65 6.14 -11.98
C GLN A 211 -14.15 6.02 -10.53
N LEU A 212 -15.13 5.15 -10.33
CA LEU A 212 -15.84 4.97 -9.06
C LEU A 212 -15.80 3.50 -8.63
N THR A 213 -15.03 3.21 -7.59
CA THR A 213 -15.02 1.90 -6.93
C THR A 213 -16.15 1.81 -5.91
N VAL A 214 -17.00 0.79 -6.04
CA VAL A 214 -18.20 0.62 -5.22
C VAL A 214 -18.11 -0.69 -4.45
N PHE A 215 -17.94 -0.60 -3.13
CA PHE A 215 -18.03 -1.75 -2.24
C PHE A 215 -19.50 -2.13 -2.06
N SER A 216 -19.90 -3.25 -2.63
CA SER A 216 -21.32 -3.59 -2.79
C SER A 216 -21.66 -5.01 -2.37
N ASP A 217 -22.87 -5.19 -1.84
CA ASP A 217 -23.41 -6.48 -1.39
C ASP A 217 -24.73 -6.76 -2.11
N ILE A 218 -24.82 -7.87 -2.85
CA ILE A 218 -26.01 -8.29 -3.61
C ILE A 218 -27.26 -8.47 -2.74
N THR A 219 -27.10 -8.65 -1.42
CA THR A 219 -28.21 -8.77 -0.47
C THR A 219 -28.65 -7.42 0.12
N CYS A 220 -27.95 -6.33 -0.16
CA CYS A 220 -28.24 -5.02 0.39
C CYS A 220 -29.26 -4.27 -0.50
N PRO A 221 -30.44 -3.89 0.02
CA PRO A 221 -31.45 -3.16 -0.77
C PRO A 221 -30.96 -1.80 -1.29
N VAL A 222 -30.05 -1.14 -0.55
CA VAL A 222 -29.48 0.15 -0.96
C VAL A 222 -28.44 -0.04 -2.07
N CYS A 223 -27.67 -1.14 -2.03
CA CYS A 223 -26.75 -1.51 -3.10
C CYS A 223 -27.50 -1.81 -4.40
N LYS A 224 -28.62 -2.54 -4.31
CA LYS A 224 -29.48 -2.81 -5.46
C LYS A 224 -29.94 -1.51 -6.15
N ARG A 225 -30.42 -0.54 -5.36
CA ARG A 225 -30.81 0.78 -5.90
C ARG A 225 -29.64 1.52 -6.53
N ASN A 226 -28.44 1.47 -5.93
CA ASN A 226 -27.26 2.04 -6.56
C ASN A 226 -26.90 1.34 -7.89
N HIS A 227 -27.05 0.02 -7.96
CA HIS A 227 -26.82 -0.77 -9.17
C HIS A 227 -27.81 -0.44 -10.29
N GLU A 228 -29.08 -0.21 -9.96
CA GLU A 228 -30.11 0.24 -10.91
C GLU A 228 -29.77 1.59 -11.56
N ASP A 229 -28.95 2.42 -10.91
CA ASP A 229 -28.52 3.74 -11.40
C ASP A 229 -27.17 3.68 -12.18
N TYR A 230 -26.59 2.50 -12.44
CA TYR A 230 -25.29 2.38 -13.12
C TYR A 230 -25.31 2.94 -14.55
N ASP A 231 -26.36 2.68 -15.31
CA ASP A 231 -26.49 3.20 -16.68
C ASP A 231 -26.46 4.74 -16.70
N ASP A 232 -27.09 5.39 -15.72
CA ASP A 232 -27.11 6.85 -15.60
C ASP A 232 -25.72 7.43 -15.26
N PHE A 233 -24.93 6.72 -14.45
CA PHE A 233 -23.54 7.07 -14.17
C PHE A 233 -22.65 6.87 -15.41
N GLN A 234 -22.79 5.74 -16.09
CA GLN A 234 -22.01 5.43 -17.30
C GLN A 234 -22.29 6.46 -18.40
N ALA A 235 -23.56 6.84 -18.60
CA ALA A 235 -23.97 7.88 -19.56
C ALA A 235 -23.34 9.26 -19.27
N GLN A 236 -22.88 9.50 -18.04
CA GLN A 236 -22.20 10.73 -17.62
C GLN A 236 -20.66 10.59 -17.60
N GLY A 237 -20.12 9.54 -18.21
CA GLY A 237 -18.67 9.35 -18.32
C GLY A 237 -18.03 8.68 -17.10
N VAL A 238 -18.82 8.05 -16.22
CA VAL A 238 -18.29 7.37 -15.02
C VAL A 238 -18.09 5.89 -15.28
N THR A 239 -16.86 5.41 -15.15
CA THR A 239 -16.56 3.97 -15.07
C THR A 239 -16.75 3.49 -13.64
N ILE A 240 -17.54 2.43 -13.47
CA ILE A 240 -17.90 1.88 -12.15
C ILE A 240 -17.20 0.54 -11.98
N ARG A 241 -16.57 0.35 -10.83
CA ARG A 241 -15.85 -0.87 -10.46
C ARG A 241 -16.52 -1.46 -9.23
N ALA A 242 -17.38 -2.46 -9.43
CA ALA A 242 -18.06 -3.10 -8.31
C ALA A 242 -17.09 -4.06 -7.60
N ALA A 243 -16.66 -3.67 -6.41
CA ALA A 243 -15.88 -4.48 -5.48
C ALA A 243 -16.86 -5.24 -4.57
N LEU A 244 -17.09 -6.52 -4.86
CA LEU A 244 -18.09 -7.29 -4.12
C LEU A 244 -17.65 -7.53 -2.67
N PHE A 245 -18.56 -7.25 -1.73
CA PHE A 245 -18.28 -7.22 -0.31
C PHE A 245 -19.42 -7.91 0.48
N PRO A 246 -19.28 -9.19 0.84
CA PRO A 246 -20.33 -9.93 1.56
C PRO A 246 -20.34 -9.48 3.02
N ARG A 247 -21.19 -8.52 3.42
CA ARG A 247 -21.12 -7.88 4.75
C ARG A 247 -21.14 -8.88 5.91
N ARG A 248 -21.88 -9.99 5.74
CA ARG A 248 -22.04 -11.06 6.74
C ARG A 248 -20.85 -12.02 6.84
N GLY A 249 -19.82 -11.84 6.01
CA GLY A 249 -18.65 -12.72 6.00
C GLY A 249 -18.65 -13.70 4.84
N MET A 250 -17.53 -14.39 4.70
CA MET A 250 -17.29 -15.35 3.62
C MET A 250 -18.06 -16.66 3.80
N GLU A 251 -18.55 -16.93 5.01
CA GLU A 251 -19.42 -18.08 5.31
C GLU A 251 -20.88 -17.85 4.92
N ALA A 252 -21.23 -16.64 4.46
CA ALA A 252 -22.59 -16.29 4.12
C ALA A 252 -22.97 -16.82 2.71
N PRO A 253 -24.22 -17.25 2.46
CA PRO A 253 -24.62 -17.83 1.16
C PRO A 253 -24.37 -16.92 -0.05
N GLU A 254 -24.49 -15.62 0.14
CA GLU A 254 -24.21 -14.61 -0.90
C GLU A 254 -22.74 -14.54 -1.30
N ALA A 255 -21.81 -14.96 -0.43
CA ALA A 255 -20.39 -14.99 -0.77
C ALA A 255 -20.11 -16.00 -1.88
N GLU A 256 -20.82 -17.14 -1.88
CA GLU A 256 -20.73 -18.12 -2.98
C GLU A 256 -21.23 -17.52 -4.29
N VAL A 257 -22.39 -16.85 -4.27
CA VAL A 257 -22.97 -16.20 -5.47
C VAL A 257 -22.05 -15.11 -6.00
N MET A 258 -21.52 -14.24 -5.13
CA MET A 258 -20.54 -13.21 -5.51
C MET A 258 -19.25 -13.81 -6.07
N SER A 259 -18.78 -14.93 -5.52
CA SER A 259 -17.58 -15.61 -6.03
C SER A 259 -17.82 -16.16 -7.45
N LYS A 260 -18.99 -16.74 -7.72
CA LYS A 260 -19.38 -17.18 -9.07
C LYS A 260 -19.39 -16.03 -10.06
N VAL A 261 -19.90 -14.86 -9.65
CA VAL A 261 -19.82 -13.64 -10.47
C VAL A 261 -18.37 -13.32 -10.82
N LEU A 262 -17.44 -13.31 -9.84
CA LEU A 262 -16.02 -12.99 -10.10
C LEU A 262 -15.27 -14.08 -10.86
N CYS A 263 -15.79 -15.30 -10.87
CA CYS A 263 -15.23 -16.43 -11.63
C CYS A 263 -15.64 -16.47 -13.10
N ALA A 264 -16.55 -15.60 -13.55
CA ALA A 264 -16.87 -15.52 -14.96
C ALA A 264 -15.60 -15.18 -15.78
N PRO A 265 -15.36 -15.86 -16.91
CA PRO A 265 -14.14 -15.73 -17.70
C PRO A 265 -13.98 -14.37 -18.38
N THR A 266 -15.08 -13.65 -18.61
CA THR A 266 -15.06 -12.34 -19.29
C THR A 266 -15.76 -11.29 -18.45
N MET A 267 -15.32 -10.03 -18.57
CA MET A 267 -15.95 -8.91 -17.84
C MET A 267 -17.42 -8.71 -18.21
N GLU A 268 -17.79 -9.02 -19.46
CA GLU A 268 -19.19 -8.97 -19.92
C GLU A 268 -20.06 -10.02 -19.22
N GLU A 269 -19.56 -11.24 -19.07
CA GLU A 269 -20.25 -12.29 -18.32
C GLU A 269 -20.34 -11.93 -16.84
N ARG A 270 -19.29 -11.34 -16.25
CA ARG A 270 -19.34 -10.87 -14.86
C ARG A 270 -20.47 -9.85 -14.66
N ARG A 271 -20.61 -8.87 -15.56
CA ARG A 271 -21.71 -7.89 -15.52
C ARG A 271 -23.07 -8.58 -15.58
N THR A 272 -23.25 -9.48 -16.56
CA THR A 272 -24.49 -10.24 -16.74
C THR A 272 -24.85 -11.07 -15.50
N LEU A 273 -23.87 -11.75 -14.89
CA LEU A 273 -24.08 -12.54 -13.68
C LEU A 273 -24.37 -11.66 -12.46
N LEU A 274 -23.72 -10.50 -12.34
CA LEU A 274 -23.97 -9.56 -11.26
C LEU A 274 -25.40 -8.99 -11.35
N ASP A 275 -25.85 -8.62 -12.54
CA ASP A 275 -27.21 -8.13 -12.78
C ASP A 275 -28.24 -9.20 -12.36
N ARG A 276 -28.03 -10.46 -12.77
CA ARG A 276 -28.83 -11.62 -12.33
C ARG A 276 -28.80 -11.78 -10.80
N ALA A 277 -27.63 -11.68 -10.17
CA ALA A 277 -27.49 -11.82 -8.72
C ALA A 277 -28.31 -10.77 -7.95
N TYR A 278 -28.36 -9.51 -8.40
CA TYR A 278 -29.21 -8.48 -7.78
C TYR A 278 -30.72 -8.71 -7.97
N THR A 279 -31.12 -9.59 -8.89
CA THR A 279 -32.51 -10.05 -9.02
C THR A 279 -32.84 -11.27 -8.14
N GLY A 280 -31.85 -11.81 -7.41
CA GLY A 280 -32.02 -12.94 -6.49
C GLY A 280 -31.76 -14.31 -7.13
N ASP A 281 -31.16 -14.35 -8.33
CA ASP A 281 -30.72 -15.60 -8.96
C ASP A 281 -29.58 -16.22 -8.15
N SER A 282 -29.63 -17.53 -7.91
CA SER A 282 -28.60 -18.28 -7.19
C SER A 282 -27.38 -18.62 -8.05
N LEU A 283 -27.45 -18.37 -9.36
CA LEU A 283 -26.39 -18.66 -10.34
C LEU A 283 -25.92 -20.12 -10.26
N ALA A 284 -26.86 -21.06 -10.18
CA ALA A 284 -26.55 -22.48 -10.02
C ALA A 284 -25.76 -23.06 -11.21
N ASP A 285 -25.86 -22.42 -12.37
CA ASP A 285 -25.22 -22.74 -13.64
C ASP A 285 -23.85 -22.05 -13.85
N ALA A 286 -23.50 -21.07 -13.00
CA ALA A 286 -22.27 -20.29 -13.15
C ALA A 286 -21.02 -21.03 -12.63
N PRO A 287 -19.85 -20.79 -13.24
CA PRO A 287 -18.60 -21.44 -12.84
C PRO A 287 -18.13 -20.98 -11.46
N MET A 288 -17.40 -21.86 -10.77
CA MET A 288 -16.64 -21.55 -9.56
C MET A 288 -15.16 -21.78 -9.83
N CYS A 289 -14.30 -20.97 -9.23
CA CYS A 289 -12.86 -20.95 -9.47
C CYS A 289 -12.11 -20.58 -8.19
N GLU A 290 -10.82 -20.92 -8.14
CA GLU A 290 -9.93 -20.65 -7.00
C GLU A 290 -9.03 -19.45 -7.33
N ASN A 291 -9.53 -18.23 -7.13
CA ASN A 291 -8.79 -16.98 -7.38
C ASN A 291 -8.69 -16.05 -6.16
N ASP A 292 -9.35 -16.40 -5.05
CA ASP A 292 -9.42 -15.64 -3.80
C ASP A 292 -9.86 -14.17 -3.95
N TYR A 293 -10.40 -13.74 -5.09
CA TYR A 293 -10.70 -12.32 -5.36
C TYR A 293 -11.66 -11.72 -4.34
N LEU A 294 -12.73 -12.46 -4.01
CA LEU A 294 -13.73 -12.00 -3.04
C LEU A 294 -13.14 -11.86 -1.63
N GLN A 295 -12.30 -12.82 -1.23
CA GLN A 295 -11.60 -12.80 0.07
C GLN A 295 -10.63 -11.61 0.13
N ASN A 296 -9.81 -11.43 -0.91
CA ASN A 296 -8.85 -10.33 -1.00
C ASN A 296 -9.54 -8.97 -0.95
N ILE A 297 -10.63 -8.77 -1.70
CA ILE A 297 -11.43 -7.53 -1.63
C ILE A 297 -11.95 -7.31 -0.21
N ARG A 298 -12.49 -8.35 0.43
CA ARG A 298 -13.00 -8.23 1.81
C ARG A 298 -11.90 -7.80 2.77
N ASP A 299 -10.74 -8.45 2.73
CA ASP A 299 -9.64 -8.18 3.66
C ASP A 299 -9.09 -6.75 3.48
N ILE A 300 -8.92 -6.33 2.23
CA ILE A 300 -8.58 -4.94 1.87
C ILE A 300 -9.64 -3.96 2.39
N ALA A 301 -10.92 -4.29 2.20
CA ALA A 301 -12.03 -3.42 2.56
C ALA A 301 -12.15 -3.23 4.08
N VAL A 302 -12.03 -4.29 4.89
CA VAL A 302 -12.25 -4.21 6.35
C VAL A 302 -11.04 -3.70 7.14
N ALA A 303 -9.82 -3.79 6.60
CA ALA A 303 -8.63 -3.41 7.33
C ALA A 303 -8.65 -1.93 7.74
N GLN A 304 -8.44 -1.66 9.03
CA GLN A 304 -8.56 -0.32 9.63
C GLN A 304 -7.25 0.48 9.59
N GLU A 305 -6.13 -0.17 9.90
CA GLU A 305 -4.83 0.51 10.02
C GLU A 305 -4.06 0.54 8.69
N ASN A 306 -4.40 -0.36 7.74
CA ASN A 306 -3.69 -0.54 6.45
C ASN A 306 -4.65 -0.92 5.29
N GLY A 307 -5.94 -0.62 5.40
CA GLY A 307 -6.94 -0.93 4.37
C GLY A 307 -7.94 0.19 4.23
N LEU A 308 -9.13 -0.11 3.71
CA LEU A 308 -10.09 0.90 3.32
C LEU A 308 -11.12 1.23 4.41
N ALA A 309 -11.09 0.56 5.56
CA ALA A 309 -12.02 0.78 6.67
C ALA A 309 -13.50 0.89 6.22
N VAL A 310 -13.93 0.03 5.29
CA VAL A 310 -15.31 -0.07 4.80
C VAL A 310 -16.16 -0.73 5.88
N THR A 311 -17.15 0.01 6.36
CA THR A 311 -18.04 -0.44 7.45
C THR A 311 -19.50 -0.57 7.03
N SER A 312 -19.85 -0.12 5.82
CA SER A 312 -21.21 -0.14 5.28
C SER A 312 -21.22 -0.47 3.79
N THR A 313 -22.37 -0.89 3.25
CA THR A 313 -22.56 -0.97 1.80
C THR A 313 -23.85 -0.25 1.36
N PRO A 314 -23.84 0.44 0.20
CA PRO A 314 -22.66 0.63 -0.63
C PRO A 314 -21.70 1.65 0.00
N THR A 315 -20.39 1.48 -0.19
CA THR A 315 -19.40 2.55 0.06
C THR A 315 -18.75 2.87 -1.29
N LEU A 316 -18.81 4.13 -1.67
CA LEU A 316 -18.34 4.63 -2.97
C LEU A 316 -17.02 5.36 -2.75
N MET A 317 -16.01 5.03 -3.56
CA MET A 317 -14.68 5.63 -3.52
C MET A 317 -14.21 6.00 -4.92
N ALA A 318 -13.66 7.20 -5.11
CA ALA A 318 -13.16 7.64 -6.42
C ALA A 318 -11.73 8.17 -6.34
N ALA A 319 -11.03 8.14 -7.47
CA ALA A 319 -9.62 8.52 -7.58
C ALA A 319 -9.33 9.98 -7.22
N ASN A 320 -10.35 10.85 -7.19
CA ASN A 320 -10.24 12.22 -6.71
C ASN A 320 -10.39 12.36 -5.18
N GLY A 321 -10.35 11.25 -4.45
CA GLY A 321 -10.49 11.23 -2.99
C GLY A 321 -11.94 11.34 -2.48
N LEU A 322 -12.94 11.23 -3.36
CA LEU A 322 -14.33 11.12 -2.93
C LEU A 322 -14.51 9.81 -2.17
N ARG A 323 -14.99 9.88 -0.93
CA ARG A 323 -15.58 8.76 -0.20
C ARG A 323 -17.01 9.10 0.18
N VAL A 324 -17.95 8.19 -0.10
CA VAL A 324 -19.34 8.26 0.36
C VAL A 324 -19.71 6.93 1.00
N ASP A 325 -19.96 6.94 2.31
CA ASP A 325 -20.48 5.79 3.02
C ASP A 325 -22.02 5.81 2.95
N GLY A 326 -22.58 4.85 2.21
CA GLY A 326 -24.00 4.78 1.87
C GLY A 326 -24.32 5.34 0.49
N TYR A 327 -25.62 5.38 0.18
CA TYR A 327 -26.15 5.93 -1.08
C TYR A 327 -27.21 6.98 -0.78
N PRO A 328 -27.17 8.17 -1.41
CA PRO A 328 -28.17 9.20 -1.17
C PRO A 328 -29.59 8.69 -1.45
N ARG A 329 -30.58 9.23 -0.72
CA ARG A 329 -32.00 8.89 -0.95
C ARG A 329 -32.63 9.70 -2.06
N GLU A 330 -32.29 10.98 -2.13
CA GLU A 330 -32.85 11.92 -3.08
C GLU A 330 -31.82 12.29 -4.13
N ASN A 331 -32.24 12.25 -5.40
CA ASN A 331 -31.44 12.60 -6.58
C ASN A 331 -30.00 12.03 -6.52
N PRO A 332 -29.83 10.71 -6.32
CA PRO A 332 -28.56 10.17 -5.90
C PRO A 332 -27.47 10.32 -6.95
N VAL A 333 -27.77 10.03 -8.22
CA VAL A 333 -26.85 10.23 -9.35
C VAL A 333 -26.35 11.68 -9.38
N SER A 334 -27.25 12.66 -9.47
CA SER A 334 -26.87 14.08 -9.53
C SER A 334 -26.08 14.56 -8.29
N THR A 335 -26.32 13.96 -7.13
CA THR A 335 -25.61 14.30 -5.89
C THR A 335 -24.17 13.77 -5.93
N ILE A 336 -23.98 12.52 -6.34
CA ILE A 336 -22.66 11.91 -6.48
C ILE A 336 -21.87 12.60 -7.60
N MET A 337 -22.48 12.90 -8.75
CA MET A 337 -21.82 13.62 -9.84
C MET A 337 -21.31 14.99 -9.40
N ARG A 338 -22.13 15.77 -8.70
CA ARG A 338 -21.69 17.06 -8.14
C ARG A 338 -20.51 16.92 -7.17
N MET A 339 -20.48 15.85 -6.37
CA MET A 339 -19.38 15.57 -5.46
C MET A 339 -18.09 15.15 -6.19
N LEU A 340 -18.21 14.43 -7.31
CA LEU A 340 -17.10 14.07 -8.19
C LEU A 340 -16.51 15.33 -8.86
N GLU A 341 -17.38 16.17 -9.42
CA GLU A 341 -17.00 17.42 -10.10
C GLU A 341 -16.35 18.43 -9.14
N ALA A 342 -16.90 18.60 -7.93
CA ALA A 342 -16.40 19.55 -6.94
C ALA A 342 -14.95 19.26 -6.50
N ARG A 343 -14.47 18.03 -6.69
CA ARG A 343 -13.10 17.60 -6.36
C ARG A 343 -12.21 17.42 -7.60
N GLY A 344 -12.74 17.66 -8.81
CA GLY A 344 -12.05 17.44 -10.08
C GLY A 344 -11.00 18.48 -10.49
N SER A 345 -10.64 19.44 -9.63
CA SER A 345 -9.77 20.57 -10.00
C SER A 345 -8.30 20.45 -9.54
N VAL A 346 -7.78 19.23 -9.38
CA VAL A 346 -6.33 18.99 -9.17
C VAL A 346 -5.72 18.43 -10.46
N ARG A 347 -5.73 19.23 -11.52
CA ARG A 347 -4.82 19.08 -12.66
C ARG A 347 -4.39 20.48 -13.10
N ASN A 348 -3.13 20.82 -12.80
CA ASN A 348 -2.31 21.77 -13.53
C ASN A 348 -0.87 21.25 -13.49
#